data_AF-A0A3L6N7R4-F1
#
_entry.id   AF-A0A3L6N7R4-F1
#
_cell.length_a   1.000
_cell.length_b   1.000
_cell.length_c   1.000
_cell.angle_alpha   90.00
_cell.angle_beta   90.00
_cell.angle_gamma   90.00
#
_symmetry.space_group_name_H-M   'P 1'
#
loop_
_entity.id
_entity.type
_entity.pdbx_description
1 polymer ?
#
loop_
_entity_poly.entity_id
_entity_poly.type
_entity_poly.pdbx_seq_one_letter_code
_entity_poly.pdbx_strand_id
1 'polypeptide(L)'
;MAPHLDPSSLALEYTAENTINTLTRRDLQNPTHTQQVTLGIIGVYVVVIAILWNVPYVRMILWPFKMLVIAFHEFGHAFTALLTGGHVKSITLDPNEGGVTRFIGGRQGLTLPAGYLGSSIIGALLIFCGFNIVASKVASIVLGVCFLLTLWWGKRDWLTIVTVLLAVGLLIACWFIEHAQALRFVVLFIGVMSSLYSVWDICDDLILRKVNESDASVFAKRYGGSSQCWGVIWGIISVLFMAAGIVAGLAAFSQSFAQQEKDSQKFMPT
;
A
#
# COMPACT_ATOMS: atom_id res chain seq x y z
N MET A 1 -25.28 17.22 48.58
CA MET A 1 -25.86 15.92 48.21
C MET A 1 -25.49 15.69 46.75
N ALA A 2 -24.45 14.88 46.47
CA ALA A 2 -24.06 14.63 45.09
C ALA A 2 -25.15 13.79 44.41
N PRO A 3 -25.60 14.11 43.18
CA PRO A 3 -26.63 13.35 42.52
C PRO A 3 -26.10 11.94 42.23
N HIS A 4 -26.82 10.93 42.72
CA HIS A 4 -26.53 9.53 42.43
C HIS A 4 -26.95 9.26 40.98
N LEU A 5 -26.02 9.40 40.04
CA LEU A 5 -26.26 9.09 38.64
C LEU A 5 -26.47 7.58 38.49
N ASP A 6 -27.57 7.19 37.88
CA ASP A 6 -27.93 5.78 37.64
C ASP A 6 -26.93 5.17 36.63
N PRO A 7 -26.40 3.95 36.86
CA PRO A 7 -25.54 3.26 35.90
C PRO A 7 -26.06 3.20 34.45
N SER A 8 -27.38 3.15 34.28
CA SER A 8 -28.05 3.18 32.96
C SER A 8 -27.91 4.55 32.28
N SER A 9 -27.96 5.64 33.05
CA SER A 9 -27.76 7.01 32.55
C SER A 9 -26.33 7.25 32.10
N LEU A 10 -25.34 6.72 32.84
CA LEU A 10 -23.93 6.75 32.44
C LEU A 10 -23.66 5.93 31.17
N ALA A 11 -24.31 4.77 31.02
CA ALA A 11 -24.21 3.95 29.83
C ALA A 11 -24.86 4.63 28.61
N LEU A 12 -26.00 5.30 28.81
CA LEU A 12 -26.68 6.09 27.78
C LEU A 12 -25.84 7.31 27.37
N GLU A 13 -25.24 8.01 28.32
CA GLU A 13 -24.37 9.16 28.04
C GLU A 13 -23.11 8.71 27.29
N TYR A 14 -22.48 7.61 27.70
CA TYR A 14 -21.33 7.00 27.01
C TYR A 14 -21.66 6.51 25.59
N THR A 15 -22.84 5.89 25.40
CA THR A 15 -23.28 5.44 24.06
C THR A 15 -23.70 6.61 23.17
N ALA A 16 -24.32 7.64 23.74
CA ALA A 16 -24.64 8.88 23.03
C ALA A 16 -23.37 9.63 22.61
N GLU A 17 -22.36 9.73 23.48
CA GLU A 17 -21.08 10.37 23.17
C GLU A 17 -20.33 9.63 22.06
N ASN A 18 -20.32 8.29 22.09
CA ASN A 18 -19.75 7.47 21.00
C ASN A 18 -20.54 7.63 19.69
N THR A 19 -21.87 7.73 19.76
CA THR A 19 -22.74 7.90 18.58
C THR A 19 -22.59 9.30 17.97
N ILE A 20 -22.46 10.34 18.80
CA ILE A 20 -22.21 11.73 18.38
C ILE A 20 -20.82 11.84 17.75
N ASN A 21 -19.81 11.19 18.30
CA ASN A 21 -18.48 11.09 17.66
C ASN A 21 -18.54 10.38 16.29
N THR A 22 -19.42 9.39 16.11
CA THR A 22 -19.63 8.76 14.79
C THR A 22 -20.41 9.63 13.79
N LEU A 23 -21.22 10.58 14.26
CA LEU A 23 -22.07 11.45 13.45
C LEU A 23 -21.54 12.89 13.28
N THR A 24 -20.39 13.21 13.88
CA THR A 24 -19.77 14.52 13.71
C THR A 24 -19.38 14.66 12.24
N ARG A 25 -19.92 15.70 11.58
CA ARG A 25 -19.64 16.04 10.18
C ARG A 25 -18.12 16.03 10.01
N ARG A 26 -17.59 15.03 9.29
CA ARG A 26 -16.15 14.84 9.09
C ARG A 26 -15.62 16.09 8.39
N ASP A 27 -14.97 16.95 9.16
CA ASP A 27 -14.49 18.23 8.68
C ASP A 27 -13.20 18.02 7.88
N LEU A 28 -13.36 17.83 6.57
CA LEU A 28 -12.22 17.77 5.64
C LEU A 28 -11.54 19.15 5.47
N GLN A 29 -12.20 20.24 5.87
CA GLN A 29 -11.63 21.59 5.75
C GLN A 29 -10.66 21.90 6.89
N ASN A 30 -10.88 21.33 8.08
CA ASN A 30 -10.00 21.50 9.24
C ASN A 30 -9.45 20.15 9.73
N PRO A 31 -8.46 19.57 9.03
CA PRO A 31 -7.83 18.32 9.44
C PRO A 31 -7.19 18.46 10.82
N THR A 32 -7.30 17.43 11.65
CA THR A 32 -6.69 17.40 12.99
C THR A 32 -5.17 17.45 12.91
N HIS A 33 -4.48 17.83 13.99
CA HIS A 33 -3.01 17.87 14.02
C HIS A 33 -2.37 16.53 13.58
N THR A 34 -2.93 15.39 14.01
CA THR A 34 -2.48 14.06 13.57
C THR A 34 -2.61 13.87 12.05
N GLN A 35 -3.73 14.30 11.47
CA GLN A 35 -3.96 14.21 10.03
C GLN A 35 -3.02 15.13 9.26
N GLN A 36 -2.82 16.37 9.72
CA GLN A 36 -1.87 17.32 9.13
C GLN A 36 -0.44 16.76 9.13
N VAL A 37 0.01 16.18 10.24
CA VAL A 37 1.32 15.51 10.33
C VAL A 37 1.39 14.35 9.34
N THR A 38 0.34 13.52 9.24
CA THR A 38 0.30 12.39 8.30
C THR A 38 0.38 12.86 6.85
N LEU A 39 -0.36 13.91 6.48
CA LEU A 39 -0.31 14.52 5.16
C LEU A 39 1.07 15.10 4.85
N GLY A 40 1.67 15.80 5.82
CA GLY A 40 3.04 16.31 5.71
C GLY A 40 4.05 15.19 5.45
N ILE A 41 3.92 14.08 6.18
CA ILE A 41 4.78 12.89 6.00
C ILE A 41 4.55 12.24 4.63
N ILE A 42 3.30 12.13 4.15
CA ILE A 42 3.03 11.66 2.78
C ILE A 42 3.74 12.55 1.76
N GLY A 43 3.61 13.87 1.89
CA GLY A 43 4.31 14.82 1.00
C GLY A 43 5.83 14.64 1.03
N VAL A 44 6.41 14.49 2.21
CA VAL A 44 7.84 14.20 2.38
C VAL A 44 8.20 12.87 1.72
N TYR A 45 7.42 11.80 1.92
CA TYR A 45 7.67 10.50 1.28
C TYR A 45 7.64 10.60 -0.23
N VAL A 46 6.67 11.30 -0.82
CA VAL A 46 6.60 11.51 -2.27
C VAL A 46 7.87 12.18 -2.79
N VAL A 47 8.32 13.27 -2.14
CA VAL A 47 9.52 14.01 -2.54
C VAL A 47 10.80 13.18 -2.35
N VAL A 48 10.94 12.53 -1.19
CA VAL A 48 12.11 11.69 -0.88
C VAL A 48 12.19 10.51 -1.83
N ILE A 49 11.09 9.80 -2.07
CA ILE A 49 11.04 8.69 -3.03
C ILE A 49 11.41 9.20 -4.42
N ALA A 50 10.89 10.35 -4.86
CA ALA A 50 11.25 10.94 -6.14
C ALA A 50 12.75 11.22 -6.26
N ILE A 51 13.36 11.82 -5.25
CA ILE A 51 14.82 12.09 -5.23
C ILE A 51 15.60 10.79 -5.25
N LEU A 52 15.31 9.87 -4.33
CA LEU A 52 16.02 8.60 -4.18
C LEU A 52 15.89 7.74 -5.45
N TRP A 53 14.75 7.78 -6.15
CA TRP A 53 14.55 7.02 -7.37
C TRP A 53 15.37 7.57 -8.55
N ASN A 54 15.49 8.88 -8.67
CA ASN A 54 16.15 9.53 -9.80
C ASN A 54 17.67 9.67 -9.63
N VAL A 55 18.19 9.73 -8.40
CA VAL A 55 19.62 9.91 -8.15
C VAL A 55 20.40 8.57 -8.24
N PRO A 56 21.40 8.45 -9.13
CA PRO A 56 22.25 7.26 -9.23
C PRO A 56 22.95 6.94 -7.90
N TYR A 57 23.22 5.65 -7.63
CA TYR A 57 23.79 5.11 -6.38
C TYR A 57 22.89 5.24 -5.14
N VAL A 58 22.26 6.40 -4.94
CA VAL A 58 21.33 6.66 -3.83
C VAL A 58 20.07 5.79 -3.95
N ARG A 59 19.66 5.46 -5.19
CA ARG A 59 18.59 4.49 -5.48
C ARG A 59 18.76 3.13 -4.81
N MET A 60 20.00 2.71 -4.50
CA MET A 60 20.24 1.43 -3.82
C MET A 60 19.63 1.38 -2.41
N ILE A 61 19.39 2.53 -1.77
CA ILE A 61 18.69 2.61 -0.48
C ILE A 61 17.23 2.15 -0.61
N LEU A 62 16.58 2.47 -1.73
CA LEU A 62 15.21 2.05 -1.99
C LEU A 62 15.10 0.60 -2.47
N TRP A 63 16.22 -0.03 -2.82
CA TRP A 63 16.24 -1.35 -3.45
C TRP A 63 15.41 -2.42 -2.71
N PRO A 64 15.54 -2.65 -1.38
CA PRO A 64 14.75 -3.67 -0.69
C PRO A 64 13.24 -3.37 -0.75
N PHE A 65 12.86 -2.10 -0.67
CA PHE A 65 11.46 -1.69 -0.77
C PHE A 65 10.95 -1.74 -2.22
N LYS A 66 11.82 -1.49 -3.21
CA LYS A 66 11.47 -1.57 -4.63
C LYS A 66 11.08 -3.00 -4.97
N MET A 67 11.87 -3.97 -4.51
CA MET A 67 11.56 -5.40 -4.65
C MET A 67 10.22 -5.77 -4.02
N LEU A 68 9.89 -5.17 -2.88
CA LEU A 68 8.60 -5.39 -2.22
C LEU A 68 7.41 -4.91 -3.07
N VAL A 69 7.56 -3.74 -3.66
CA VAL A 69 6.49 -3.14 -4.47
C VAL A 69 6.35 -3.84 -5.83
N ILE A 70 7.45 -4.30 -6.42
CA ILE A 70 7.42 -5.21 -7.58
C ILE A 70 6.64 -6.48 -7.19
N ALA A 71 6.83 -7.03 -5.99
CA ALA A 71 6.07 -8.19 -5.54
C ALA A 71 4.55 -7.96 -5.51
N PHE A 72 4.09 -6.76 -5.12
CA PHE A 72 2.66 -6.41 -5.20
C PHE A 72 2.16 -6.28 -6.64
N HIS A 73 2.99 -5.74 -7.53
CA HIS A 73 2.69 -5.66 -8.96
C HIS A 73 2.51 -7.07 -9.54
N GLU A 74 3.45 -7.98 -9.29
CA GLU A 74 3.35 -9.37 -9.73
C GLU A 74 2.17 -10.11 -9.09
N PHE A 75 1.89 -9.85 -7.81
CA PHE A 75 0.70 -10.38 -7.16
C PHE A 75 -0.60 -9.95 -7.86
N GLY A 76 -0.68 -8.70 -8.36
CA GLY A 76 -1.80 -8.21 -9.14
C GLY A 76 -2.05 -9.03 -10.41
N HIS A 77 -1.00 -9.32 -11.18
CA HIS A 77 -1.09 -10.20 -12.35
C HIS A 77 -1.56 -11.60 -11.96
N ALA A 78 -0.95 -12.19 -10.94
CA ALA A 78 -1.27 -13.54 -10.48
C ALA A 78 -2.73 -13.66 -10.01
N PHE A 79 -3.19 -12.68 -9.23
CA PHE A 79 -4.54 -12.63 -8.70
C PHE A 79 -5.59 -12.47 -9.81
N THR A 80 -5.40 -11.53 -10.73
CA THR A 80 -6.34 -11.35 -11.85
C THR A 80 -6.29 -12.52 -12.83
N ALA A 81 -5.14 -13.16 -13.02
CA ALA A 81 -5.05 -14.38 -13.82
C ALA A 81 -5.94 -15.48 -13.24
N LEU A 82 -5.89 -15.71 -11.92
CA LEU A 82 -6.75 -16.68 -11.23
C LEU A 82 -8.24 -16.33 -11.39
N LEU A 83 -8.62 -15.07 -11.15
CA LEU A 83 -10.02 -14.62 -11.28
C LEU A 83 -10.57 -14.73 -12.70
N THR A 84 -9.69 -14.68 -13.71
CA THR A 84 -10.10 -14.78 -15.12
C THR A 84 -9.97 -16.20 -15.69
N GLY A 85 -9.79 -17.20 -14.82
CA GLY A 85 -9.74 -18.62 -15.20
C GLY A 85 -8.36 -19.11 -15.65
N GLY A 86 -7.30 -18.38 -15.34
CA GLY A 86 -5.92 -18.76 -15.57
C GLY A 86 -5.27 -19.50 -14.41
N HIS A 87 -4.09 -20.05 -14.66
CA HIS A 87 -3.27 -20.75 -13.68
C HIS A 87 -1.87 -20.14 -13.61
N VAL A 88 -1.48 -19.70 -12.41
CA VAL A 88 -0.16 -19.11 -12.12
C VAL A 88 0.85 -20.23 -11.91
N LYS A 89 1.93 -20.23 -12.71
CA LYS A 89 3.03 -21.20 -12.61
C LYS A 89 4.10 -20.76 -11.62
N SER A 90 4.49 -19.49 -11.67
CA SER A 90 5.55 -18.93 -10.83
C SER A 90 5.55 -17.41 -10.86
N ILE A 91 6.03 -16.82 -9.77
CA ILE A 91 6.43 -15.41 -9.69
C ILE A 91 7.95 -15.38 -9.49
N THR A 92 8.65 -14.47 -10.16
CA THR A 92 10.10 -14.28 -10.01
C THR A 92 10.39 -12.79 -9.92
N LEU A 93 11.25 -12.40 -8.98
CA LEU A 93 11.68 -11.01 -8.80
C LEU A 93 13.15 -10.90 -9.15
N ASP A 94 13.46 -10.15 -10.21
CA ASP A 94 14.80 -9.85 -10.68
C ASP A 94 15.26 -8.45 -10.21
N PRO A 95 16.42 -8.35 -9.53
CA PRO A 95 16.98 -7.08 -9.04
C PRO A 95 17.23 -6.01 -10.10
N ASN A 96 17.54 -6.44 -11.32
CA ASN A 96 17.95 -5.59 -12.43
C ASN A 96 16.81 -5.42 -13.44
N GLU A 97 16.01 -6.46 -13.59
CA GLU A 97 15.03 -6.55 -14.67
C GLU A 97 13.56 -6.45 -14.23
N GLY A 98 13.26 -6.36 -12.92
CA GLY A 98 11.91 -6.16 -12.41
C GLY A 98 11.24 -7.45 -11.92
N GLY A 99 9.99 -7.69 -12.28
CA GLY A 99 9.24 -8.89 -11.89
C GLY A 99 8.71 -9.64 -13.11
N VAL A 100 8.51 -10.95 -12.98
CA VAL A 100 7.88 -11.77 -14.01
C VAL A 100 6.91 -12.78 -13.39
N THR A 101 5.62 -12.62 -13.71
CA THR A 101 4.59 -13.61 -13.41
C THR A 101 4.33 -14.49 -14.62
N ARG A 102 4.63 -15.78 -14.50
CA ARG A 102 4.33 -16.78 -15.53
C ARG A 102 2.99 -17.43 -15.23
N PHE A 103 2.02 -17.28 -16.13
CA PHE A 103 0.70 -17.90 -16.03
C PHE A 103 0.22 -18.47 -17.38
N ILE A 104 -0.71 -19.44 -17.34
CA ILE A 104 -1.41 -19.96 -18.51
C ILE A 104 -2.88 -19.55 -18.42
N GLY A 105 -3.48 -19.15 -19.54
CA GLY A 105 -4.87 -18.74 -19.59
C GLY A 105 -5.09 -17.35 -19.01
N GLY A 106 -6.31 -17.08 -18.56
CA GLY A 106 -6.70 -15.74 -18.12
C GLY A 106 -6.96 -14.77 -19.28
N ARG A 107 -7.68 -13.68 -18.98
CA ARG A 107 -8.01 -12.64 -19.97
C ARG A 107 -6.92 -11.58 -19.98
N GLN A 108 -6.03 -11.62 -20.96
CA GLN A 108 -4.85 -10.76 -20.98
C GLN A 108 -5.15 -9.25 -20.98
N GLY A 109 -6.30 -8.83 -21.52
CA GLY A 109 -6.76 -7.45 -21.45
C GLY A 109 -7.06 -6.95 -20.03
N LEU A 110 -7.26 -7.87 -19.08
CA LEU A 110 -7.42 -7.57 -17.65
C LEU A 110 -6.16 -7.89 -16.85
N THR A 111 -5.44 -8.96 -17.18
CA THR A 111 -4.26 -9.35 -16.40
C THR A 111 -3.08 -8.40 -16.62
N LEU A 112 -2.87 -7.87 -17.81
CA LEU A 112 -1.77 -6.91 -18.08
C LEU A 112 -1.90 -5.61 -17.28
N PRO A 113 -3.04 -4.90 -17.28
CA PRO A 113 -3.18 -3.71 -16.44
C PRO A 113 -3.23 -4.03 -14.94
N ALA A 114 -3.53 -5.28 -14.55
CA ALA A 114 -3.69 -5.65 -13.15
C ALA A 114 -2.43 -5.50 -12.30
N GLY A 115 -1.23 -5.52 -12.89
CA GLY A 115 0.00 -5.26 -12.15
C GLY A 115 0.02 -3.83 -11.60
N TYR A 116 -0.04 -2.84 -12.50
CA TYR A 116 -0.04 -1.43 -12.11
C TYR A 116 -1.29 -1.03 -11.34
N LEU A 117 -2.48 -1.47 -11.76
CA LEU A 117 -3.72 -1.10 -11.08
C LEU A 117 -3.83 -1.80 -9.71
N GLY A 118 -3.43 -3.07 -9.61
CA GLY A 118 -3.46 -3.83 -8.37
C GLY A 118 -2.51 -3.26 -7.33
N SER A 119 -1.25 -2.99 -7.70
CA SER A 119 -0.28 -2.34 -6.82
C SER A 119 -0.73 -0.94 -6.38
N SER A 120 -1.45 -0.21 -7.24
CA SER A 120 -1.99 1.12 -6.91
C SER A 120 -3.13 1.06 -5.91
N ILE A 121 -4.05 0.09 -6.06
CA ILE A 121 -5.17 -0.14 -5.13
C ILE A 121 -4.62 -0.59 -3.77
N ILE A 122 -3.69 -1.54 -3.75
CA ILE A 122 -3.03 -1.99 -2.52
C ILE A 122 -2.35 -0.79 -1.85
N GLY A 123 -1.59 0.01 -2.62
CA GLY A 123 -0.95 1.22 -2.11
C GLY A 123 -1.95 2.20 -1.47
N ALA A 124 -3.07 2.46 -2.13
CA ALA A 124 -4.12 3.34 -1.62
C ALA A 124 -4.75 2.82 -0.32
N LEU A 125 -4.97 1.51 -0.21
CA LEU A 125 -5.48 0.87 1.01
C LEU A 125 -4.47 0.95 2.15
N LEU A 126 -3.18 0.76 1.87
CA LEU A 126 -2.12 0.92 2.87
C LEU A 126 -1.99 2.37 3.33
N ILE A 127 -2.09 3.34 2.42
CA ILE A 127 -2.13 4.77 2.77
C ILE A 127 -3.32 5.06 3.68
N PHE A 128 -4.51 4.58 3.31
CA PHE A 128 -5.72 4.70 4.14
C PHE A 128 -5.48 4.14 5.55
N CYS A 129 -4.95 2.92 5.66
CA CYS A 129 -4.65 2.31 6.95
C CYS A 129 -3.54 3.04 7.72
N GLY A 130 -2.60 3.68 7.03
CA GLY A 130 -1.52 4.49 7.61
C GLY A 130 -1.97 5.74 8.37
N PHE A 131 -3.26 6.11 8.33
CA PHE A 131 -3.82 7.17 9.16
C PHE A 131 -4.13 6.72 10.60
N ASN A 132 -4.13 5.41 10.88
CA ASN A 132 -4.49 4.87 12.19
C ASN A 132 -3.65 3.64 12.58
N ILE A 133 -3.23 3.55 13.84
CA ILE A 133 -2.38 2.45 14.33
C ILE A 133 -3.08 1.09 14.24
N VAL A 134 -4.33 0.98 14.70
CA VAL A 134 -5.09 -0.28 14.67
C VAL A 134 -5.37 -0.71 13.24
N ALA A 135 -5.72 0.24 12.36
CA ALA A 135 -5.89 -0.05 10.94
C ALA A 135 -4.57 -0.53 10.31
N SER A 136 -3.43 0.07 10.67
CA SER A 136 -2.11 -0.36 10.22
C SER A 136 -1.72 -1.75 10.75
N LYS A 137 -2.07 -2.09 11.99
CA LYS A 137 -1.94 -3.45 12.55
C LYS A 137 -2.76 -4.46 11.72
N VAL A 138 -4.02 -4.16 11.42
CA VAL A 138 -4.83 -5.05 10.57
C VAL A 138 -4.24 -5.17 9.16
N ALA A 139 -3.80 -4.05 8.57
CA ALA A 139 -3.19 -4.02 7.25
C ALA A 139 -1.92 -4.87 7.18
N SER A 140 -1.05 -4.83 8.20
CA SER A 140 0.19 -5.61 8.19
C SER A 140 -0.05 -7.11 8.28
N ILE A 141 -1.14 -7.56 8.93
CA ILE A 141 -1.55 -8.98 8.93
C ILE A 141 -1.96 -9.40 7.53
N VAL A 142 -2.82 -8.61 6.88
CA VAL A 142 -3.27 -8.86 5.50
C VAL A 142 -2.07 -8.87 4.54
N LEU A 143 -1.16 -7.91 4.67
CA LEU A 143 0.10 -7.89 3.93
C LEU A 143 0.95 -9.15 4.17
N GLY A 144 1.07 -9.59 5.42
CA GLY A 144 1.74 -10.84 5.76
C GLY A 144 1.15 -12.03 5.01
N VAL A 145 -0.17 -12.14 4.95
CA VAL A 145 -0.85 -13.19 4.17
C VAL A 145 -0.57 -13.06 2.67
N CYS A 146 -0.66 -11.85 2.10
CA CYS A 146 -0.33 -11.60 0.70
C CYS A 146 1.11 -12.00 0.36
N PHE A 147 2.06 -11.71 1.26
CA PHE A 147 3.46 -12.12 1.08
C PHE A 147 3.65 -13.62 1.20
N LEU A 148 2.96 -14.31 2.09
CA LEU A 148 2.99 -15.77 2.16
C LEU A 148 2.44 -16.42 0.88
N LEU A 149 1.37 -15.86 0.30
CA LEU A 149 0.86 -16.31 -1.00
C LEU A 149 1.88 -16.05 -2.12
N THR A 150 2.53 -14.88 -2.10
CA THR A 150 3.60 -14.55 -3.06
C THR A 150 4.77 -15.53 -2.92
N LEU A 151 5.14 -15.88 -1.69
CA LEU A 151 6.17 -16.88 -1.39
C LEU A 151 5.79 -18.27 -1.91
N TRP A 152 4.51 -18.65 -1.84
CA TRP A 152 4.03 -19.92 -2.38
C TRP A 152 4.27 -20.04 -3.89
N TRP A 153 4.05 -18.96 -4.66
CA TRP A 153 4.35 -18.91 -6.10
C TRP A 153 5.82 -18.63 -6.42
N GLY A 154 6.54 -17.98 -5.51
CA GLY A 154 7.94 -17.58 -5.65
C GLY A 154 8.97 -18.54 -5.04
N LYS A 155 8.54 -19.69 -4.50
CA LYS A 155 9.39 -20.63 -3.73
C LYS A 155 10.65 -21.18 -4.42
N ARG A 156 10.80 -20.95 -5.73
CA ARG A 156 11.98 -21.39 -6.50
C ARG A 156 13.04 -20.29 -6.64
N ASP A 157 12.76 -19.07 -6.19
CA ASP A 157 13.65 -17.93 -6.30
C ASP A 157 14.10 -17.44 -4.92
N TRP A 158 15.39 -17.54 -4.64
CA TRP A 158 15.98 -17.16 -3.35
C TRP A 158 15.81 -15.67 -3.06
N LEU A 159 15.91 -14.81 -4.07
CA LEU A 159 15.77 -13.37 -3.90
C LEU A 159 14.35 -12.98 -3.52
N THR A 160 13.34 -13.60 -4.15
CA THR A 160 11.94 -13.46 -3.74
C THR A 160 11.72 -13.91 -2.30
N ILE A 161 12.29 -15.06 -1.91
CA ILE A 161 12.20 -15.58 -0.54
C ILE A 161 12.79 -14.58 0.46
N VAL A 162 14.03 -14.14 0.23
CA VAL A 162 14.73 -13.20 1.13
C VAL A 162 13.99 -11.87 1.21
N THR A 163 13.54 -11.32 0.09
CA THR A 163 12.79 -10.05 0.06
C THR A 163 11.52 -10.15 0.90
N VAL A 164 10.73 -11.22 0.71
CA VAL A 164 9.50 -11.45 1.47
C VAL A 164 9.80 -11.62 2.95
N LEU A 165 10.82 -12.41 3.31
CA LEU A 165 11.19 -12.62 4.72
C LEU A 165 11.67 -11.32 5.39
N LEU A 166 12.46 -10.50 4.70
CA LEU A 166 12.91 -9.21 5.21
C LEU A 166 11.74 -8.25 5.41
N ALA A 167 10.79 -8.22 4.46
CA ALA A 167 9.61 -7.38 4.59
C ALA A 167 8.71 -7.82 5.75
N VAL A 168 8.46 -9.13 5.90
CA VAL A 168 7.71 -9.68 7.04
C VAL A 168 8.45 -9.39 8.35
N GLY A 169 9.76 -9.58 8.39
CA GLY A 169 10.60 -9.27 9.55
C GLY A 169 10.54 -7.79 9.94
N LEU A 170 10.57 -6.88 8.96
CA LEU A 170 10.40 -5.44 9.19
C LEU A 170 9.02 -5.12 9.77
N LEU A 171 7.94 -5.70 9.22
CA LEU A 171 6.58 -5.48 9.74
C LEU A 171 6.45 -5.99 11.19
N ILE A 172 7.02 -7.15 11.49
CA ILE A 172 7.02 -7.72 12.85
C ILE A 172 7.86 -6.84 13.79
N ALA A 173 9.04 -6.40 13.38
CA ALA A 173 9.89 -5.52 14.20
C ALA A 173 9.15 -4.22 14.54
N CYS A 174 8.57 -3.55 13.54
CA CYS A 174 7.83 -2.31 13.74
C CYS A 174 6.54 -2.48 14.53
N TRP A 175 5.97 -3.69 14.59
CA TRP A 175 4.81 -4.00 15.41
C TRP A 175 5.08 -3.80 16.91
N PHE A 176 6.28 -4.13 17.37
CA PHE A 176 6.66 -4.06 18.79
C PHE A 176 7.30 -2.73 19.21
N ILE A 177 7.53 -1.80 18.26
CA ILE A 177 8.12 -0.48 18.56
C ILE A 177 7.01 0.52 18.86
N GLU A 178 7.09 1.17 20.02
CA GLU A 178 6.18 2.26 20.46
C GLU A 178 4.70 1.95 20.19
N HIS A 179 4.22 0.78 20.65
CA HIS A 179 2.84 0.32 20.48
C HIS A 179 2.33 0.35 19.01
N ALA A 180 3.23 0.04 18.07
CA ALA A 180 3.02 0.01 16.61
C ALA A 180 2.88 1.39 15.93
N GLN A 181 3.32 2.48 16.57
CA GLN A 181 3.45 3.79 15.89
C GLN A 181 4.42 3.73 14.71
N ALA A 182 5.57 3.04 14.88
CA ALA A 182 6.52 2.85 13.79
C ALA A 182 5.90 2.06 12.63
N LEU A 183 5.13 1.01 12.93
CA LEU A 183 4.43 0.20 11.92
C LEU A 183 3.50 1.06 11.06
N ARG A 184 2.75 1.98 11.68
CA ARG A 184 1.86 2.89 10.97
C ARG A 184 2.60 3.69 9.90
N PHE A 185 3.76 4.24 10.21
CA PHE A 185 4.54 5.02 9.25
C PHE A 185 5.26 4.17 8.20
N VAL A 186 5.62 2.92 8.52
CA VAL A 186 6.16 1.97 7.55
C VAL A 186 5.08 1.51 6.57
N VAL A 187 3.88 1.17 7.05
CA VAL A 187 2.72 0.84 6.21
C VAL A 187 2.37 2.01 5.29
N LEU A 188 2.37 3.23 5.83
CA LEU A 188 2.16 4.45 5.05
C LEU A 188 3.23 4.63 3.96
N PHE A 189 4.50 4.42 4.30
CA PHE A 189 5.62 4.51 3.36
C PHE A 189 5.51 3.49 2.22
N ILE A 190 5.26 2.22 2.56
CA ILE A 190 5.05 1.13 1.59
C ILE A 190 3.84 1.46 0.70
N GLY A 191 2.78 2.01 1.29
CA GLY A 191 1.58 2.45 0.57
C GLY A 191 1.88 3.52 -0.48
N VAL A 192 2.59 4.59 -0.10
CA VAL A 192 3.00 5.67 -1.01
C VAL A 192 3.88 5.12 -2.13
N MET A 193 4.85 4.27 -1.80
CA MET A 193 5.73 3.72 -2.83
C MET A 193 5.00 2.78 -3.79
N SER A 194 4.07 1.96 -3.29
CA SER A 194 3.22 1.08 -4.10
C SER A 194 2.25 1.84 -4.99
N SER A 195 1.65 2.93 -4.50
CA SER A 195 0.76 3.78 -5.29
C SER A 195 1.48 4.50 -6.43
N LEU A 196 2.75 4.87 -6.25
CA LEU A 196 3.52 5.58 -7.27
C LEU A 196 4.35 4.64 -8.16
N TYR A 197 4.32 3.33 -7.92
CA TYR A 197 5.15 2.37 -8.63
C TYR A 197 4.99 2.43 -10.15
N SER A 198 3.75 2.46 -10.63
CA SER A 198 3.46 2.52 -12.07
C SER A 198 4.13 3.72 -12.73
N VAL A 199 4.02 4.89 -12.12
CA VAL A 199 4.63 6.15 -12.59
C VAL A 199 6.14 5.99 -12.69
N TRP A 200 6.77 5.46 -11.64
CA TRP A 200 8.22 5.27 -11.61
C TRP A 200 8.71 4.21 -12.59
N ASP A 201 7.96 3.12 -12.75
CA ASP A 201 8.30 2.04 -13.67
C ASP A 201 8.24 2.51 -15.12
N ILE A 202 7.23 3.32 -15.47
CA ILE A 202 7.11 3.97 -16.78
C ILE A 202 8.25 4.99 -16.99
N CYS A 203 8.59 5.78 -15.97
CA CYS A 203 9.73 6.70 -16.05
C CYS A 203 11.05 5.96 -16.28
N ASP A 204 11.30 4.86 -15.54
CA ASP A 204 12.49 4.03 -15.73
C ASP A 204 12.52 3.45 -17.16
N ASP A 205 11.39 2.98 -17.69
CA ASP A 205 11.30 2.45 -19.05
C ASP A 205 11.60 3.51 -20.13
N LEU A 206 11.07 4.72 -19.97
CA LEU A 206 11.27 5.81 -20.93
C LEU A 206 12.69 6.38 -20.88
N ILE A 207 13.29 6.48 -19.68
CA ILE A 207 14.59 7.13 -19.47
C ILE A 207 15.74 6.14 -19.61
N LEU A 208 15.60 4.95 -19.01
CA LEU A 208 16.69 3.97 -18.89
C LEU A 208 16.60 2.83 -19.91
N ARG A 209 15.51 2.76 -20.70
CA ARG A 209 15.29 1.74 -21.74
C ARG A 209 15.59 0.34 -21.22
N LYS A 210 14.78 -0.13 -20.27
CA LYS A 210 14.95 -1.47 -19.69
C LYS A 210 14.96 -2.54 -20.77
N VAL A 211 15.68 -3.62 -20.48
CA VAL A 211 15.79 -4.80 -21.35
C VAL A 211 14.46 -5.53 -21.45
N ASN A 212 13.69 -5.57 -20.35
CA ASN A 212 12.34 -6.16 -20.33
C ASN A 212 11.27 -5.13 -20.71
N GLU A 213 10.26 -5.61 -21.45
CA GLU A 213 9.12 -4.79 -21.85
C GLU A 213 8.15 -4.58 -20.69
N SER A 214 7.80 -3.32 -20.38
CA SER A 214 6.69 -3.02 -19.47
C SER A 214 5.36 -3.61 -19.93
N ASP A 215 4.43 -3.78 -18.99
CA ASP A 215 3.06 -4.16 -19.29
C ASP A 215 2.39 -3.18 -20.27
N ALA A 216 2.74 -1.89 -20.21
CA ALA A 216 2.23 -0.89 -21.13
C ALA A 216 2.70 -1.13 -22.57
N SER A 217 3.95 -1.59 -22.72
CA SER A 217 4.53 -1.97 -24.02
C SER A 217 3.90 -3.25 -24.56
N VAL A 218 3.72 -4.26 -23.71
CA VAL A 218 3.07 -5.52 -24.10
C VAL A 218 1.60 -5.29 -24.45
N PHE A 219 0.89 -4.44 -23.69
CA PHE A 219 -0.50 -4.10 -23.93
C PHE A 219 -0.65 -3.33 -25.24
N ALA A 220 0.20 -2.34 -25.50
CA ALA A 220 0.20 -1.57 -26.76
C ALA A 220 0.41 -2.48 -27.98
N LYS A 221 1.33 -3.45 -27.89
CA LYS A 221 1.57 -4.42 -28.97
C LYS A 221 0.36 -5.30 -29.26
N ARG A 222 -0.44 -5.63 -28.24
CA ARG A 222 -1.57 -6.55 -28.34
C ARG A 222 -2.87 -5.87 -28.70
N TYR A 223 -3.12 -4.68 -28.14
CA TYR A 223 -4.40 -3.96 -28.23
C TYR A 223 -4.30 -2.64 -29.00
N GLY A 224 -3.10 -2.27 -29.48
CA GLY A 224 -2.84 -1.04 -30.20
C GLY A 224 -2.57 0.17 -29.30
N GLY A 225 -2.24 1.29 -29.92
CA GLY A 225 -1.81 2.52 -29.24
C GLY A 225 -0.31 2.56 -28.95
N SER A 226 0.15 3.59 -28.23
CA SER A 226 1.54 3.70 -27.79
C SER A 226 1.69 3.24 -26.34
N SER A 227 2.85 2.65 -26.02
CA SER A 227 3.19 2.28 -24.63
C SER A 227 3.14 3.49 -23.70
N GLN A 228 3.56 4.65 -24.20
CA GLN A 228 3.50 5.94 -23.50
C GLN A 228 2.06 6.32 -23.14
N CYS A 229 1.11 6.19 -24.07
CA CYS A 229 -0.29 6.53 -23.84
C CYS A 229 -0.90 5.66 -22.73
N TRP A 230 -0.72 4.35 -22.83
CA TRP A 230 -1.20 3.41 -21.81
C TRP A 230 -0.52 3.62 -20.47
N GLY A 231 0.79 3.87 -20.47
CA GLY A 231 1.54 4.22 -19.27
C GLY A 231 0.98 5.47 -18.59
N VAL A 232 0.80 6.57 -19.32
CA VAL A 232 0.24 7.81 -18.75
C VAL A 232 -1.16 7.59 -18.19
N ILE A 233 -2.03 6.83 -18.89
CA ILE A 233 -3.38 6.52 -18.41
C ILE A 233 -3.32 5.79 -17.07
N TRP A 234 -2.50 4.73 -16.97
CA TRP A 234 -2.39 3.96 -15.73
C TRP A 234 -1.71 4.77 -14.62
N GLY A 235 -0.70 5.58 -14.94
CA GLY A 235 -0.08 6.51 -13.99
C GLY A 235 -1.07 7.51 -13.41
N ILE A 236 -1.97 8.08 -14.23
CA ILE A 236 -3.05 8.96 -13.75
C ILE A 236 -3.99 8.20 -12.82
N ILE A 237 -4.42 6.98 -13.20
CA ILE A 237 -5.30 6.15 -12.37
C ILE A 237 -4.63 5.84 -11.02
N SER A 238 -3.33 5.56 -11.01
CA SER A 238 -2.55 5.33 -9.79
C SER A 238 -2.55 6.53 -8.86
N VAL A 239 -2.35 7.74 -9.39
CA VAL A 239 -2.41 8.99 -8.60
C VAL A 239 -3.83 9.24 -8.08
N LEU A 240 -4.87 8.92 -8.86
CA LEU A 240 -6.26 9.04 -8.41
C LEU A 240 -6.57 8.06 -7.26
N PHE A 241 -6.08 6.82 -7.33
CA PHE A 241 -6.23 5.87 -6.22
C PHE A 241 -5.50 6.36 -4.97
N MET A 242 -4.28 6.89 -5.12
CA MET A 242 -3.54 7.50 -4.01
C MET A 242 -4.36 8.63 -3.36
N ALA A 243 -4.88 9.56 -4.16
CA ALA A 243 -5.71 10.66 -3.67
C ALA A 243 -6.98 10.15 -2.97
N ALA A 244 -7.64 9.13 -3.53
CA ALA A 244 -8.80 8.50 -2.90
C ALA A 244 -8.47 7.86 -1.55
N GLY A 245 -7.34 7.16 -1.43
CA GLY A 245 -6.85 6.59 -0.17
C GLY A 245 -6.59 7.65 0.90
N ILE A 246 -5.98 8.79 0.50
CA ILE A 246 -5.75 9.93 1.39
C ILE A 246 -7.06 10.55 1.86
N VAL A 247 -7.98 10.86 0.94
CA VAL A 247 -9.28 11.47 1.25
C VAL A 247 -10.11 10.54 2.13
N ALA A 248 -10.11 9.23 1.83
CA ALA A 248 -10.77 8.23 2.67
C ALA A 248 -10.15 8.17 4.07
N GLY A 249 -8.82 8.26 4.19
CA GLY A 249 -8.11 8.25 5.47
C GLY A 249 -8.46 9.48 6.32
N LEU A 250 -8.48 10.66 5.71
CA LEU A 250 -8.92 11.91 6.33
C LEU A 250 -10.38 11.84 6.78
N ALA A 251 -11.25 11.24 5.96
CA ALA A 251 -12.65 11.06 6.33
C ALA A 251 -12.78 10.06 7.49
N ALA A 252 -12.07 8.94 7.47
CA ALA A 252 -12.30 7.84 8.41
C ALA A 252 -11.63 8.03 9.79
N PHE A 253 -10.49 8.75 9.85
CA PHE A 253 -9.64 8.77 11.04
C PHE A 253 -9.35 10.19 11.54
N SER A 254 -10.12 10.66 12.50
CA SER A 254 -9.94 11.97 13.15
C SER A 254 -9.22 11.90 14.51
N GLN A 255 -8.84 10.71 14.97
CA GLN A 255 -8.29 10.51 16.32
C GLN A 255 -6.90 11.14 16.52
N SER A 256 -6.64 11.65 17.73
CA SER A 256 -5.31 12.14 18.15
C SER A 256 -4.31 10.99 18.31
N PHE A 257 -3.00 11.27 18.28
CA PHE A 257 -1.97 10.24 18.49
C PHE A 257 -2.17 9.47 19.81
N ALA A 258 -2.42 10.18 20.91
CA ALA A 258 -2.65 9.56 22.22
C ALA A 258 -3.91 8.67 22.23
N GLN A 259 -4.97 9.08 21.53
CA GLN A 259 -6.18 8.26 21.40
C GLN A 259 -5.91 6.99 20.58
N GLN A 260 -5.18 7.11 19.46
CA GLN A 260 -4.84 5.95 18.64
C GLN A 260 -3.97 4.93 19.40
N GLU A 261 -3.03 5.40 20.20
CA GLU A 261 -2.17 4.56 21.04
C GLU A 261 -2.98 3.84 22.14
N LYS A 262 -3.88 4.56 22.82
CA LYS A 262 -4.80 3.96 23.79
C LYS A 262 -5.68 2.89 23.16
N ASP A 263 -6.15 3.11 21.93
CA ASP A 263 -6.95 2.13 21.20
C ASP A 263 -6.10 0.95 20.71
N SER A 264 -4.84 1.16 20.35
CA SER A 264 -3.92 0.07 19.95
C SER A 264 -3.57 -0.88 21.09
N GLN A 265 -3.59 -0.40 22.33
CA GLN A 265 -3.41 -1.25 23.52
C GLN A 265 -4.58 -2.22 23.74
N LYS A 266 -5.80 -1.84 23.32
CA LYS A 266 -6.97 -2.74 23.40
C LYS A 266 -6.95 -3.81 22.31
N PHE A 267 -6.24 -3.59 21.20
CA PHE A 267 -6.17 -4.49 20.05
C PHE A 267 -4.78 -5.11 19.90
N MET A 268 -4.63 -6.35 20.37
CA MET A 268 -3.36 -7.10 20.41
C MET A 268 -2.23 -6.27 21.04
N PRO A 269 -2.23 -6.15 22.38
CA PRO A 269 -1.26 -5.34 23.11
C PRO A 269 0.18 -5.81 22.85
N THR A 270 1.07 -4.85 22.83
CA THR A 270 2.52 -4.97 22.58
C THR A 270 3.25 -4.11 23.58
#